data_AF-A0A183KYF4-F1
#
_entry.id   AF-A0A183KYF4-F1
#
_cell.length_a   1.000
_cell.length_b   1.000
_cell.length_c   1.000
_cell.angle_alpha   90.00
_cell.angle_beta   90.00
_cell.angle_gamma   90.00
#
_symmetry.space_group_name_H-M   'P 1'
#
loop_
_entity.id
_entity.type
_entity.pdbx_description
1 polymer ?
#
loop_
_entity_poly.entity_id
_entity_poly.type
_entity_poly.pdbx_seq_one_letter_code
_entity_poly.pdbx_strand_id
1 'polypeptide(L)' 'IRHPCNQCDRRFGSKSKLNDHIKVAHEGITFPCDECSKIFSSNGALCRHLQSVHQGNDFFDKAFLFVRFFQVLMC' A
#
# COMPACT_ATOMS: atom_id res chain seq x y z
N ILE A 1 23.57 -3.55 5.64
CA ILE A 1 22.95 -4.89 5.83
C ILE A 1 21.85 -5.02 4.77
N ARG A 2 21.83 -6.10 3.98
CA ARG A 2 20.75 -6.37 3.02
C ARG A 2 19.71 -7.25 3.70
N HIS A 3 18.43 -6.96 3.51
CA HIS A 3 17.31 -7.70 4.06
C HIS A 3 16.71 -8.60 2.98
N PRO A 4 17.01 -9.91 2.98
CA PRO A 4 16.41 -10.86 2.04
C PRO A 4 14.96 -11.13 2.38
N CYS A 5 14.13 -11.35 1.36
CA CYS A 5 12.81 -11.94 1.54
C CYS A 5 12.97 -13.44 1.79
N ASN A 6 12.15 -13.99 2.67
CA ASN A 6 12.12 -15.42 2.98
C ASN A 6 11.14 -16.21 2.10
N GLN A 7 10.35 -15.52 1.28
CA GLN A 7 9.35 -16.11 0.39
C GLN A 7 9.74 -15.99 -1.09
N CYS A 8 10.79 -15.22 -1.43
CA CYS A 8 11.37 -15.13 -2.76
C CYS A 8 12.83 -14.66 -2.73
N ASP A 9 13.51 -14.72 -3.87
CA ASP A 9 14.94 -14.35 -3.98
C ASP A 9 15.24 -12.84 -3.96
N ARG A 10 14.25 -11.98 -3.67
CA ARG A 10 14.47 -10.53 -3.62
C ARG A 10 15.22 -10.11 -2.35
N ARG A 11 16.06 -9.09 -2.50
CA ARG A 11 16.85 -8.50 -1.41
C ARG A 11 16.68 -7.00 -1.40
N PHE A 12 16.48 -6.43 -0.21
CA PHE A 12 16.20 -5.01 -0.02
C PHE A 12 17.30 -4.34 0.80
N GLY A 13 17.53 -3.06 0.54
CA GLY A 13 18.51 -2.25 1.30
C GLY A 13 18.01 -1.83 2.69
N SER A 14 16.72 -1.97 2.98
CA SER A 14 16.12 -1.58 4.26
C SER A 14 14.96 -2.50 4.65
N LYS A 15 14.75 -2.63 5.98
CA LYS A 15 13.69 -3.44 6.55
C LYS A 15 12.29 -2.96 6.13
N SER A 16 12.07 -1.65 6.05
CA SER A 16 10.79 -1.09 5.61
C SER A 16 10.45 -1.48 4.17
N LYS A 17 11.43 -1.49 3.25
CA LYS A 17 11.20 -1.89 1.86
C LYS A 17 10.93 -3.40 1.73
N LEU A 18 11.60 -4.22 2.55
CA LEU A 18 11.27 -5.65 2.62
C LEU A 18 9.83 -5.85 3.11
N ASN A 19 9.42 -5.13 4.15
CA ASN A 19 8.07 -5.22 4.70
C ASN A 19 6.99 -4.80 3.69
N ASP A 20 7.18 -3.67 2.99
CA ASP A 20 6.27 -3.23 1.92
C ASP A 20 6.19 -4.27 0.80
N HIS A 21 7.33 -4.89 0.45
CA HIS A 21 7.35 -5.96 -0.53
C HIS A 21 6.56 -7.19 -0.08
N ILE A 22 6.72 -7.63 1.18
CA ILE A 22 5.97 -8.79 1.71
C ILE A 22 4.48 -8.51 1.66
N LYS A 23 4.06 -7.32 2.13
CA LYS A 23 2.67 -6.88 2.10
C LYS A 23 2.07 -6.96 0.70
N VAL A 24 2.75 -6.38 -0.29
CA VAL A 24 2.23 -6.33 -1.67
C VAL A 24 2.32 -7.68 -2.38
N ALA A 25 3.48 -8.33 -2.34
CA ALA A 25 3.79 -9.47 -3.21
C ALA A 25 3.36 -10.82 -2.63
N HIS A 26 3.28 -10.92 -1.30
CA HIS A 26 3.00 -12.19 -0.63
C HIS A 26 1.68 -12.15 0.15
N GLU A 27 1.33 -11.01 0.76
CA GLU A 27 0.06 -10.85 1.48
C GLU A 27 -1.05 -10.26 0.59
N GLY A 28 -0.71 -9.75 -0.60
CA GLY A 28 -1.67 -9.12 -1.52
C GLY A 28 -2.23 -7.78 -1.02
N ILE A 29 -1.67 -7.23 0.05
CA ILE A 29 -2.06 -5.95 0.64
C ILE A 29 -1.57 -4.84 -0.28
N THR A 30 -2.51 -4.29 -1.04
CA THR A 30 -2.29 -3.22 -1.98
C THR A 30 -3.29 -2.10 -1.74
N PHE A 31 -2.89 -0.89 -2.12
CA PHE A 31 -3.71 0.31 -1.98
C PHE A 31 -3.96 0.86 -3.38
N PRO A 32 -4.93 0.32 -4.13
CA PRO A 32 -5.32 0.89 -5.42
C PRO A 32 -5.98 2.25 -5.23
N CYS A 33 -5.73 3.16 -6.16
CA CYS A 33 -6.54 4.35 -6.32
C CYS A 33 -7.77 4.00 -7.17
N ASP A 34 -8.95 4.45 -6.75
CA ASP A 34 -10.21 4.24 -7.50
C ASP A 34 -10.30 5.21 -8.70
N GLU A 35 -9.77 6.42 -8.53
CA GLU A 35 -9.79 7.50 -9.53
C GLU A 35 -8.77 7.32 -10.66
N CYS A 36 -7.67 6.61 -10.38
CA CYS A 36 -6.75 6.17 -11.42
C CYS A 36 -6.23 4.78 -11.06
N SER A 37 -6.06 3.90 -12.05
CA SER A 37 -5.66 2.49 -11.85
C SER A 37 -4.22 2.30 -11.34
N LYS A 38 -3.67 3.26 -10.58
CA LYS A 38 -2.40 3.17 -9.87
C LYS A 38 -2.56 2.39 -8.59
N ILE A 39 -1.55 1.56 -8.29
CA ILE A 39 -1.50 0.73 -7.10
C ILE A 39 -0.31 1.18 -6.26
N PHE A 40 -0.55 1.39 -4.97
CA PHE A 40 0.46 1.81 -4.01
C PHE A 40 0.73 0.68 -3.01
N SER A 41 1.98 0.63 -2.54
CA SER A 41 2.44 -0.34 -1.53
C SER A 41 2.17 0.10 -0.09
N SER A 42 1.71 1.33 0.11
CA SER A 42 1.41 1.88 1.44
C SER A 42 0.30 2.92 1.39
N ASN A 43 -0.48 2.99 2.47
CA ASN A 43 -1.58 3.93 2.62
C ASN A 43 -1.10 5.40 2.53
N GLY A 44 0.00 5.76 3.19
CA GLY A 44 0.54 7.13 3.13
C GLY A 44 0.96 7.56 1.72
N ALA A 45 1.41 6.62 0.88
CA ALA A 45 1.73 6.91 -0.52
C ALA A 45 0.46 7.15 -1.35
N LEU A 46 -0.60 6.37 -1.13
CA LEU A 46 -1.91 6.59 -1.73
C LEU A 46 -2.50 7.93 -1.27
N CYS A 47 -2.47 8.24 0.02
CA CYS A 47 -2.99 9.48 0.60
C CYS A 47 -2.31 10.71 -0.02
N ARG A 48 -0.98 10.73 -0.09
CA ARG A 48 -0.25 11.81 -0.76
C ARG A 48 -0.60 11.91 -2.25
N HIS A 49 -0.78 10.78 -2.91
CA HIS A 49 -1.17 10.75 -4.32
C HIS A 49 -2.58 11.33 -4.54
N LEU A 50 -3.56 10.94 -3.72
CA LEU A 50 -4.93 11.48 -3.79
C LEU A 50 -4.91 12.99 -3.54
N GLN A 51 -4.14 13.45 -2.56
CA GLN A 51 -4.02 14.87 -2.25
C GLN A 51 -3.35 15.68 -3.36
N SER A 52 -2.31 15.13 -4.00
CA SER A 52 -1.54 15.87 -5.03
C SER A 52 -2.11 15.76 -6.44
N VAL A 53 -2.77 14.65 -6.77
CA VAL A 53 -3.25 14.36 -8.13
C VAL A 53 -4.76 14.52 -8.24
N HIS A 54 -5.52 14.12 -7.21
CA HIS A 54 -6.98 14.05 -7.26
C HIS A 54 -7.68 15.13 -6.43
N GLN A 55 -6.94 16.17 -5.96
CA GLN A 55 -7.43 17.33 -5.19
C GLN A 55 -8.68 17.01 -4.34
N GLY A 56 -8.43 16.18 -3.32
CA GLY A 56 -9.31 15.81 -2.21
C GLY A 56 -10.78 16.20 -2.27
N ASN A 57 -11.65 15.20 -2.42
CA ASN A 57 -12.95 15.17 -1.74
C ASN A 57 -13.54 13.78 -1.54
N ASP A 58 -13.00 12.71 -2.14
CA ASP A 58 -13.42 11.34 -1.88
C ASP A 58 -12.45 10.60 -0.96
N PHE A 59 -12.24 11.16 0.25
CA PHE A 59 -11.39 10.53 1.27
C PHE A 59 -12.15 9.48 2.09
N PHE A 60 -13.49 9.47 1.99
CA PHE A 60 -14.33 8.81 2.99
C PHE A 60 -15.05 7.55 2.51
N ASP A 61 -15.21 7.29 1.20
CA ASP A 61 -16.13 6.24 0.74
C ASP A 61 -15.47 5.10 -0.07
N LYS A 62 -14.44 5.37 -0.89
CA LYS A 62 -13.97 4.36 -1.87
C LYS A 62 -12.79 3.48 -1.46
N ALA A 63 -12.09 3.77 -0.36
CA ALA A 63 -10.99 2.93 0.12
C ALA A 63 -11.45 1.58 0.72
N PHE A 64 -12.77 1.39 0.90
CA PHE A 64 -13.36 0.25 1.59
C PHE A 64 -13.56 -1.01 0.73
N LEU A 65 -13.52 -0.95 -0.60
CA LEU A 65 -14.07 -2.04 -1.39
C LEU A 65 -13.13 -3.23 -1.67
N PHE A 66 -11.83 -3.14 -1.37
CA PHE A 66 -10.92 -4.26 -1.67
C PHE A 66 -9.91 -4.63 -0.57
N VAL A 67 -10.07 -4.12 0.64
CA VAL A 67 -9.32 -4.64 1.78
C VAL A 67 -10.17 -5.73 2.42
N ARG A 68 -9.97 -6.98 1.96
CA ARG A 68 -10.54 -8.17 2.60
C ARG A 68 -10.31 -8.10 4.10
N PHE A 69 -11.41 -7.88 4.83
CA PHE A 69 -11.66 -8.24 6.22
C PHE A 69 -10.58 -7.86 7.24
N PHE A 70 -10.93 -6.87 8.06
CA PHE A 70 -10.31 -6.55 9.35
C PHE A 70 -8.83 -6.13 9.31
N GLN A 71 -8.59 -4.84 9.51
CA GLN A 71 -7.99 -4.36 10.76
C GLN A 71 -7.84 -2.84 10.68
N VAL A 72 -8.64 -2.15 11.50
CA VAL A 72 -8.27 -0.95 12.29
C VAL A 72 -8.00 0.31 11.45
N LEU A 73 -8.93 1.27 11.45
CA LEU A 73 -8.88 2.46 12.32
C LEU A 73 -7.50 3.15 12.31
N MET A 74 -7.51 4.47 12.17
CA MET A 74 -6.36 5.39 12.24
C MET A 74 -5.62 5.56 10.90
N CYS A 75 -5.26 6.74 10.38
CA CYS A 75 -4.97 8.05 10.95
C CYS A 75 -5.14 8.26 12.46
#